data_AF-A0AAW8ULV4-F1
#
_entry.id   AF-A0AAW8ULV4-F1
#
_cell.length_a   1.000
_cell.length_b   1.000
_cell.length_c   1.000
_cell.angle_alpha   90.00
_cell.angle_beta   90.00
_cell.angle_gamma   90.00
#
_symmetry.space_group_name_H-M   'P 1'
#
loop_
_entity.id
_entity.type
_entity.pdbx_description
1 polymer ?
#
loop_
_entity_poly.entity_id
_entity_poly.type
_entity_poly.pdbx_seq_one_letter_code
_entity_poly.pdbx_strand_id
1 'polypeptide(L)'
;VKLDEAMRAIEKENKSLKNVLPIIYASPDIDKRVLGNVVDIFTNIEMHSENEEQDLLGRAYEYFIEKFAALEGKNGGEFYTPSSIVKTIVAILKPFKGRVYDPACGSGGMFVQSAKFVREHSGNINDLSIYGQEANPDTWKMAKMNMALRGLEANFGAHQADTFHNDLHPTLKADFVMANPP
;
A
#
# COMPACT_ATOMS: atom_id res chain seq x y z
N VAL A 1 12.95 -5.07 20.05
CA VAL A 1 13.00 -3.96 21.03
C VAL A 1 13.25 -2.63 20.33
N LYS A 2 14.47 -2.28 19.88
CA LYS A 2 14.72 -0.98 19.21
C LYS A 2 13.86 -0.72 17.98
N LEU A 3 13.66 -1.73 17.12
CA LEU A 3 12.78 -1.61 15.95
C LEU A 3 11.31 -1.42 16.36
N ASP A 4 10.83 -2.15 17.37
CA ASP A 4 9.44 -2.01 17.84
C ASP A 4 9.20 -0.62 18.44
N GLU A 5 10.19 -0.06 19.16
CA GLU A 5 10.15 1.30 19.68
C GLU A 5 10.11 2.34 18.55
N ALA A 6 10.91 2.15 17.49
CA ALA A 6 10.88 3.01 16.31
C ALA A 6 9.52 2.96 15.60
N MET A 7 8.94 1.78 15.41
CA MET A 7 7.60 1.64 14.83
C MET A 7 6.55 2.38 15.66
N ARG A 8 6.57 2.22 16.99
CA ARG A 8 5.66 2.94 17.90
C ARG A 8 5.84 4.45 17.86
N ALA A 9 7.08 4.94 17.70
CA ALA A 9 7.34 6.37 17.55
C ALA A 9 6.72 6.91 16.26
N ILE A 10 6.89 6.21 15.14
CA ILE A 10 6.28 6.58 13.85
C ILE A 10 4.75 6.62 13.97
N GLU A 11 4.12 5.60 14.58
CA GLU A 11 2.66 5.58 14.76
C GLU A 11 2.14 6.71 15.65
N LYS A 12 2.93 7.14 16.64
CA LYS A 12 2.56 8.24 17.54
C LYS A 12 2.50 9.58 16.81
N GLU A 13 3.40 9.80 15.87
CA GLU A 13 3.47 11.03 15.07
C GLU A 13 2.48 10.99 13.89
N ASN A 14 2.15 9.80 13.39
CA ASN A 14 1.35 9.60 12.19
C ASN A 14 0.02 8.90 12.51
N LYS A 15 -1.04 9.69 12.73
CA LYS A 15 -2.39 9.18 13.03
C LYS A 15 -2.91 8.18 12.00
N SER A 16 -2.57 8.39 10.72
CA SER A 16 -2.94 7.49 9.63
C SER A 16 -2.32 6.09 9.77
N LEU A 17 -1.16 5.97 10.43
CA LEU A 17 -0.42 4.71 10.62
C LEU A 17 -0.65 4.04 11.97
N LYS A 18 -1.55 4.56 12.82
CA LYS A 18 -1.82 3.96 14.13
C LYS A 18 -2.26 2.50 14.00
N ASN A 19 -1.58 1.59 14.72
CA ASN A 19 -1.78 0.13 14.69
C ASN A 19 -1.60 -0.51 13.30
N VAL A 20 -0.85 0.14 12.41
CA VAL A 20 -0.56 -0.37 11.05
C VAL A 20 0.78 -1.08 11.01
N LEU A 21 1.78 -0.57 11.72
CA LEU A 21 3.16 -1.04 11.61
C LEU A 21 3.38 -2.30 12.46
N PRO A 22 4.16 -3.27 11.97
CA PRO A 22 4.45 -4.48 12.71
C PRO A 22 5.31 -4.18 13.95
N ILE A 23 4.93 -4.73 15.10
CA ILE A 23 5.66 -4.61 16.39
C ILE A 23 6.12 -5.96 16.93
N ILE A 24 6.56 -6.83 16.00
CA ILE A 24 6.89 -8.24 16.26
C ILE A 24 8.40 -8.50 16.39
N TYR A 25 9.24 -7.49 16.24
CA TYR A 25 10.69 -7.66 16.09
C TYR A 25 11.38 -8.12 17.39
N ALA A 26 10.73 -7.96 18.55
CA ALA A 26 11.16 -8.55 19.81
C ALA A 26 10.80 -10.04 19.98
N SER A 27 9.93 -10.61 19.13
CA SER A 27 9.45 -11.99 19.25
C SER A 27 10.60 -13.01 19.33
N PRO A 28 10.52 -14.04 20.20
CA PRO A 28 11.51 -15.12 20.23
C PRO A 28 11.56 -15.92 18.91
N ASP A 29 10.49 -15.89 18.11
CA ASP A 29 10.40 -16.61 16.84
C ASP A 29 11.24 -15.98 15.71
N ILE A 30 11.79 -14.79 15.95
CA ILE A 30 12.63 -14.06 14.99
C ILE A 30 14.10 -14.13 15.42
N ASP A 31 14.93 -14.83 14.62
CA ASP A 31 16.39 -14.87 14.82
C ASP A 31 16.97 -13.45 14.67
N LYS A 32 17.53 -12.94 15.76
CA LYS A 32 18.08 -11.57 15.84
C LYS A 32 19.29 -11.35 14.96
N ARG A 33 20.05 -12.40 14.63
CA ARG A 33 21.18 -12.31 13.71
C ARG A 33 20.69 -12.14 12.28
N VAL A 34 19.68 -12.92 11.89
CA VAL A 34 19.05 -12.79 10.56
C VAL A 34 18.42 -11.40 10.41
N LEU A 35 17.72 -10.94 11.45
CA LEU A 35 17.15 -9.58 11.46
C LEU A 35 18.23 -8.49 11.33
N GLY A 36 19.36 -8.62 12.04
CA GLY A 36 20.50 -7.72 11.90
C GLY A 36 21.04 -7.69 10.47
N ASN A 37 21.25 -8.86 9.86
CA ASN A 37 21.72 -8.95 8.47
C ASN A 37 20.75 -8.28 7.48
N VAL A 38 19.43 -8.40 7.70
CA VAL A 38 18.44 -7.71 6.88
C VAL A 38 18.56 -6.20 7.03
N VAL A 39 18.71 -5.69 8.26
CA VAL A 39 18.93 -4.26 8.50
C VAL A 39 20.22 -3.77 7.83
N ASP A 40 21.30 -4.55 7.89
CA ASP A 40 22.58 -4.21 7.27
C ASP A 40 22.48 -4.15 5.74
N ILE A 41 21.68 -5.03 5.11
CA ILE A 41 21.43 -4.99 3.66
C ILE A 41 20.81 -3.64 3.27
N PHE A 42 19.80 -3.17 4.00
CA PHE A 42 19.13 -1.90 3.69
C PHE A 42 19.93 -0.67 4.08
N THR A 43 20.80 -0.76 5.10
CA THR A 43 21.66 0.35 5.55
C THR A 43 22.76 0.67 4.54
N ASN A 44 23.21 -0.32 3.78
CA ASN A 44 24.31 -0.19 2.81
C ASN A 44 23.83 0.16 1.38
N ILE A 45 22.54 0.47 1.19
CA ILE A 45 22.04 0.93 -0.10
C ILE A 45 22.38 2.41 -0.24
N GLU A 46 23.30 2.75 -1.14
CA GLU A 46 23.57 4.14 -1.49
C GLU A 46 22.36 4.73 -2.24
N MET A 47 21.76 5.78 -1.67
CA MET A 47 20.67 6.52 -2.28
C MET A 47 21.09 7.99 -2.41
N HIS A 48 20.95 8.56 -3.61
CA HIS A 48 21.53 9.87 -3.95
C HIS A 48 20.55 11.04 -3.79
N SER A 49 19.24 10.77 -3.62
CA SER A 49 18.22 11.79 -3.34
C SER A 49 16.97 11.20 -2.66
N GLU A 50 16.25 12.00 -1.88
CA GLU A 50 15.01 11.59 -1.18
C GLU A 50 13.94 11.05 -2.14
N ASN A 51 13.81 11.64 -3.33
CA ASN A 51 12.84 11.19 -4.34
C ASN A 51 13.22 9.84 -4.95
N GLU A 52 14.52 9.60 -5.18
CA GLU A 52 15.00 8.30 -5.66
C GLU A 52 14.88 7.23 -4.58
N GLU A 53 15.10 7.59 -3.32
CA GLU A 53 14.91 6.70 -2.17
C GLU A 53 13.46 6.26 -2.04
N GLN A 54 12.51 7.20 -2.08
CA GLN A 54 11.09 6.92 -1.98
C GLN A 54 10.59 6.02 -3.13
N ASP A 55 11.05 6.28 -4.36
CA ASP A 55 10.72 5.44 -5.51
C ASP A 55 11.32 4.03 -5.40
N LEU A 56 12.59 3.92 -4.99
CA LEU A 56 13.28 2.64 -4.84
C LEU A 56 12.64 1.78 -3.74
N LEU A 57 12.42 2.34 -2.56
CA LEU A 57 11.77 1.63 -1.45
C LEU A 57 10.35 1.21 -1.81
N GLY A 58 9.61 2.09 -2.49
CA GLY A 58 8.28 1.78 -3.00
C GLY A 58 8.30 0.59 -3.96
N ARG A 59 9.20 0.60 -4.95
CA ARG A 59 9.35 -0.50 -5.93
C ARG A 59 9.81 -1.80 -5.27
N ALA A 60 10.73 -1.74 -4.32
CA ALA A 60 11.16 -2.90 -3.55
C ALA A 60 9.99 -3.51 -2.76
N TYR A 61 9.17 -2.67 -2.12
CA TYR A 61 7.98 -3.12 -1.39
C TYR A 61 6.96 -3.84 -2.29
N GLU A 62 6.67 -3.26 -3.46
CA GLU A 62 5.75 -3.87 -4.44
C GLU A 62 6.29 -5.18 -5.02
N TYR A 63 7.61 -5.25 -5.28
CA TYR A 63 8.26 -6.49 -5.68
C TYR A 63 8.08 -7.59 -4.64
N PHE A 64 8.29 -7.29 -3.36
CA PHE A 64 8.11 -8.29 -2.30
C PHE A 64 6.64 -8.71 -2.16
N ILE A 65 5.67 -7.80 -2.25
CA ILE A 65 4.24 -8.16 -2.30
C ILE A 65 3.97 -9.14 -3.44
N GLU A 66 4.46 -8.85 -4.65
CA GLU A 66 4.29 -9.74 -5.81
C GLU A 66 4.89 -11.12 -5.54
N LYS A 67 6.10 -11.20 -4.97
CA LYS A 67 6.75 -12.48 -4.66
C LYS A 67 6.03 -13.27 -3.59
N PHE A 68 5.54 -12.61 -2.54
CA PHE A 68 4.76 -13.28 -1.50
C PHE A 68 3.43 -13.78 -2.03
N ALA A 69 2.71 -12.99 -2.84
CA ALA A 69 1.47 -13.42 -3.47
C ALA A 69 1.69 -14.63 -4.41
N ALA A 70 2.79 -14.65 -5.17
CA ALA A 70 3.14 -15.77 -6.03
C ALA A 70 3.46 -17.05 -5.23
N LEU A 71 4.04 -16.92 -4.03
CA LEU A 71 4.35 -18.04 -3.14
C LEU A 71 3.11 -18.59 -2.42
N GLU A 72 2.16 -17.74 -2.05
CA GLU A 72 0.89 -18.15 -1.42
C GLU A 72 -0.05 -18.88 -2.39
N GLY A 73 0.15 -18.76 -3.70
CA GLY A 73 -0.56 -19.55 -4.71
C GLY A 73 -2.00 -19.08 -4.94
N LYS A 74 -2.99 -20.00 -4.86
CA LYS A 74 -4.38 -19.78 -5.32
C LYS A 74 -5.12 -18.62 -4.64
N ASN A 75 -4.71 -18.22 -3.44
CA ASN A 75 -5.33 -17.09 -2.71
C ASN A 75 -4.64 -15.74 -3.01
N GLY A 76 -3.53 -15.73 -3.76
CA GLY A 76 -2.74 -14.51 -4.03
C GLY A 76 -3.47 -13.44 -4.85
N GLY A 77 -4.49 -13.82 -5.62
CA GLY A 77 -5.26 -12.89 -6.46
C GLY A 77 -6.10 -11.88 -5.67
N GLU A 78 -6.50 -12.23 -4.44
CA GLU A 78 -7.20 -11.32 -3.51
C GLU A 78 -6.24 -10.25 -2.96
N PHE A 79 -4.95 -10.58 -2.85
CA PHE A 79 -3.94 -9.72 -2.22
C PHE A 79 -3.19 -8.84 -3.23
N TYR A 80 -3.05 -9.33 -4.46
CA TYR A 80 -2.25 -8.69 -5.49
C TYR A 80 -2.83 -8.89 -6.89
N THR A 81 -3.06 -7.78 -7.59
CA THR A 81 -3.37 -7.78 -9.02
C THR A 81 -2.06 -7.59 -9.82
N PRO A 82 -1.74 -8.48 -10.78
CA PRO A 82 -0.56 -8.34 -11.63
C PRO A 82 -0.44 -6.96 -12.29
N SER A 83 0.78 -6.41 -12.32
CA SER A 83 1.01 -5.04 -12.82
C SER A 83 0.51 -4.81 -14.26
N SER A 84 0.52 -5.83 -15.12
CA SER A 84 -0.01 -5.74 -16.48
C SER A 84 -1.50 -5.41 -16.50
N ILE A 85 -2.30 -6.09 -15.67
CA ILE A 85 -3.74 -5.88 -15.56
C ILE A 85 -4.03 -4.49 -15.00
N VAL A 86 -3.36 -4.13 -13.91
CA VAL A 86 -3.53 -2.82 -13.27
C VAL A 86 -3.20 -1.69 -14.25
N LYS A 87 -2.07 -1.78 -14.97
CA LYS A 87 -1.67 -0.79 -15.98
C LYS A 87 -2.72 -0.65 -17.07
N THR A 88 -3.27 -1.77 -17.57
CA THR A 88 -4.32 -1.75 -18.58
C THR A 88 -5.57 -1.03 -18.08
N ILE A 89 -6.05 -1.38 -16.89
CA ILE A 89 -7.25 -0.74 -16.30
C ILE A 89 -7.05 0.76 -16.14
N VAL A 90 -5.92 1.18 -15.54
CA VAL A 90 -5.62 2.60 -15.33
C VAL A 90 -5.48 3.35 -16.65
N ALA A 91 -4.86 2.75 -17.67
CA ALA A 91 -4.71 3.37 -19.00
C ALA A 91 -6.04 3.54 -19.75
N ILE A 92 -7.03 2.69 -19.46
CA ILE A 92 -8.40 2.81 -19.99
C ILE A 92 -9.15 3.93 -19.25
N LEU A 93 -9.12 3.93 -17.92
CA LEU A 93 -9.87 4.88 -17.09
C LEU A 93 -9.31 6.30 -17.14
N LYS A 94 -7.98 6.43 -17.23
CA LYS A 94 -7.25 7.71 -17.25
C LYS A 94 -7.67 8.66 -16.11
N PRO A 95 -7.50 8.25 -14.84
CA PRO A 95 -7.93 9.04 -13.69
C PRO A 95 -6.97 10.23 -13.48
N PHE A 96 -7.17 11.31 -14.21
CA PHE A 96 -6.34 12.53 -14.10
C PHE A 96 -6.70 13.42 -12.92
N LYS A 97 -7.97 13.41 -12.51
CA LYS A 97 -8.51 14.23 -11.42
C LYS A 97 -9.79 13.63 -10.87
N GLY A 98 -10.12 13.88 -9.61
CA GLY A 98 -11.35 13.42 -8.97
C GLY A 98 -11.15 12.26 -8.01
N ARG A 99 -12.26 11.63 -7.64
CA ARG A 99 -12.29 10.59 -6.61
C ARG A 99 -12.13 9.22 -7.24
N VAL A 100 -11.09 8.51 -6.81
CA VAL A 100 -10.78 7.15 -7.24
C VAL A 100 -11.13 6.20 -6.10
N TYR A 101 -11.90 5.16 -6.40
CA TYR A 101 -12.36 4.20 -5.40
C TYR A 101 -12.08 2.75 -5.82
N ASP A 102 -11.57 1.96 -4.88
CA ASP A 102 -11.50 0.50 -4.98
C ASP A 102 -12.16 -0.17 -3.75
N PRO A 103 -13.34 -0.81 -3.90
CA PRO A 103 -14.08 -1.44 -2.80
C PRO A 103 -13.45 -2.74 -2.27
N ALA A 104 -12.43 -3.28 -2.92
CA ALA A 104 -11.71 -4.49 -2.51
C ALA A 104 -10.23 -4.32 -2.86
N CYS A 105 -9.60 -3.32 -2.22
CA CYS A 105 -8.38 -2.71 -2.73
C CYS A 105 -7.13 -3.57 -2.59
N GLY A 106 -7.20 -4.69 -1.87
CA GLY A 106 -6.06 -5.55 -1.61
C GLY A 106 -4.90 -4.72 -1.04
N SER A 107 -3.69 -4.95 -1.54
CA SER A 107 -2.48 -4.20 -1.17
C SER A 107 -2.40 -2.76 -1.73
N GLY A 108 -3.45 -2.25 -2.39
CA GLY A 108 -3.52 -0.87 -2.90
C GLY A 108 -2.81 -0.64 -4.24
N GLY A 109 -2.50 -1.70 -4.99
CA GLY A 109 -1.76 -1.62 -6.26
C GLY A 109 -2.43 -0.74 -7.33
N MET A 110 -3.77 -0.74 -7.38
CA MET A 110 -4.55 0.11 -8.29
C MET A 110 -4.27 1.61 -8.08
N PHE A 111 -4.14 2.03 -6.83
CA PHE A 111 -3.85 3.43 -6.48
C PHE A 111 -2.42 3.83 -6.79
N VAL A 112 -1.47 2.93 -6.50
CA VAL A 112 -0.05 3.13 -6.86
C VAL A 112 0.09 3.37 -8.36
N GLN A 113 -0.56 2.53 -9.18
CA GLN A 113 -0.46 2.67 -10.62
C GLN A 113 -1.24 3.88 -11.14
N SER A 114 -2.36 4.25 -10.53
CA SER A 114 -3.08 5.50 -10.84
C SER A 114 -2.21 6.73 -10.59
N ALA A 115 -1.56 6.79 -9.43
CA ALA A 115 -0.60 7.81 -9.06
C ALA A 115 0.55 7.91 -10.07
N LYS A 116 1.14 6.76 -10.44
CA LYS A 116 2.21 6.66 -11.44
C LYS A 116 1.76 7.16 -12.80
N PHE A 117 0.58 6.74 -13.26
CA PHE A 117 0.00 7.17 -14.53
C PHE A 117 -0.15 8.69 -14.60
N VAL A 118 -0.68 9.32 -13.56
CA VAL A 118 -0.83 10.78 -13.50
C VAL A 118 0.52 11.49 -13.61
N ARG A 119 1.53 11.04 -12.84
CA ARG A 119 2.89 11.61 -12.89
C ARG A 119 3.53 11.48 -14.28
N GLU A 120 3.43 10.30 -14.89
CA GLU A 120 3.99 10.01 -16.23
C GLU A 120 3.33 10.84 -17.35
N HIS A 121 2.10 11.31 -17.13
CA HIS A 121 1.35 12.12 -18.09
C HIS A 121 1.27 13.60 -17.68
N SER A 122 2.21 14.08 -16.86
CA SER A 122 2.33 15.48 -16.44
C SER A 122 1.09 16.04 -15.71
N GLY A 123 0.28 15.17 -15.10
CA GLY A 123 -0.81 15.56 -14.22
C GLY A 123 -0.34 15.80 -12.78
N ASN A 124 -1.24 16.37 -11.96
CA ASN A 124 -0.98 16.62 -10.56
C ASN A 124 -1.67 15.55 -9.69
N ILE A 125 -0.88 14.85 -8.87
CA ILE A 125 -1.42 13.80 -8.01
C ILE A 125 -2.37 14.32 -6.94
N ASN A 126 -2.21 15.58 -6.53
CA ASN A 126 -3.09 16.22 -5.55
C ASN A 126 -4.50 16.50 -6.11
N ASP A 127 -4.70 16.33 -7.42
CA ASP A 127 -6.02 16.41 -8.03
C ASP A 127 -6.80 15.08 -7.85
N LEU A 128 -6.16 14.04 -7.31
CA LEU A 128 -6.79 12.77 -6.96
C LEU A 128 -7.10 12.68 -5.48
N SER A 129 -8.29 12.16 -5.17
CA SER A 129 -8.67 11.73 -3.83
C SER A 129 -8.86 10.22 -3.83
N ILE A 130 -8.04 9.51 -3.07
CA ILE A 130 -8.02 8.05 -3.04
C ILE A 130 -8.91 7.53 -1.91
N TYR A 131 -9.81 6.62 -2.26
CA TYR A 131 -10.67 5.90 -1.33
C TYR A 131 -10.52 4.41 -1.58
N GLY A 132 -10.55 3.62 -0.53
CA GLY A 132 -10.57 2.17 -0.69
C GLY A 132 -11.17 1.45 0.51
N GLN A 133 -11.41 0.16 0.35
CA GLN A 133 -11.86 -0.70 1.42
C GLN A 133 -11.27 -2.10 1.22
N GLU A 134 -10.94 -2.75 2.34
CA GLU A 134 -10.38 -4.09 2.37
C GLU A 134 -10.91 -4.80 3.62
N ALA A 135 -11.32 -6.05 3.48
CA ALA A 135 -11.90 -6.85 4.55
C ALA A 135 -10.82 -7.53 5.40
N ASN A 136 -9.72 -7.95 4.78
CA ASN A 136 -8.63 -8.60 5.46
C ASN A 136 -7.77 -7.58 6.24
N PRO A 137 -7.57 -7.77 7.56
CA PRO A 137 -6.86 -6.82 8.40
C PRO A 137 -5.38 -6.64 8.03
N ASP A 138 -4.71 -7.69 7.58
CA ASP A 138 -3.29 -7.62 7.25
C ASP A 138 -3.10 -6.98 5.88
N THR A 139 -3.96 -7.32 4.92
CA THR A 139 -4.00 -6.67 3.61
C THR A 139 -4.32 -5.19 3.69
N TRP A 140 -5.26 -4.80 4.56
CA TRP A 140 -5.57 -3.40 4.82
C TRP A 140 -4.36 -2.62 5.36
N LYS A 141 -3.57 -3.22 6.27
CA LYS A 141 -2.31 -2.63 6.74
C LYS A 141 -1.27 -2.53 5.63
N MET A 142 -1.16 -3.55 4.76
CA MET A 142 -0.28 -3.51 3.59
C MET A 142 -0.62 -2.35 2.65
N ALA A 143 -1.90 -2.13 2.36
CA ALA A 143 -2.33 -0.97 1.56
C ALA A 143 -1.91 0.36 2.19
N LYS A 144 -2.10 0.52 3.50
CA LYS A 144 -1.71 1.74 4.23
C LYS A 144 -0.21 2.00 4.18
N MET A 145 0.60 0.96 4.41
CA MET A 145 2.05 1.05 4.29
C MET A 145 2.47 1.38 2.85
N ASN A 146 1.83 0.75 1.86
CA ASN A 146 2.12 0.98 0.45
C ASN A 146 1.90 2.44 0.03
N MET A 147 0.79 3.04 0.48
CA MET A 147 0.49 4.46 0.25
C MET A 147 1.50 5.37 0.95
N ALA A 148 1.80 5.09 2.22
CA ALA A 148 2.74 5.89 3.01
C ALA A 148 4.16 5.91 2.40
N LEU A 149 4.68 4.76 1.97
CA LEU A 149 5.97 4.66 1.28
C LEU A 149 6.05 5.47 -0.02
N ARG A 150 4.90 5.83 -0.60
CA ARG A 150 4.80 6.58 -1.86
C ARG A 150 4.30 8.00 -1.67
N GLY A 151 4.16 8.46 -0.42
CA GLY A 151 3.67 9.79 -0.09
C GLY A 151 2.24 10.02 -0.61
N LEU A 152 1.43 8.96 -0.64
CA LEU A 152 0.03 9.03 -1.07
C LEU A 152 -0.88 9.08 0.14
N GLU A 153 -1.79 10.04 0.16
CA GLU A 153 -2.88 10.07 1.13
C GLU A 153 -4.07 9.28 0.58
N ALA A 154 -4.59 8.37 1.40
CA ALA A 154 -5.72 7.53 1.05
C ALA A 154 -6.67 7.35 2.24
N ASN A 155 -7.97 7.37 1.96
CA ASN A 155 -9.00 7.05 2.93
C ASN A 155 -9.44 5.59 2.79
N PHE A 156 -8.88 4.70 3.61
CA PHE A 156 -9.25 3.29 3.67
C PHE A 156 -10.30 2.97 4.76
N GLY A 157 -11.01 3.99 5.23
CA GLY A 157 -11.89 3.88 6.38
C GLY A 157 -11.12 3.78 7.71
N ALA A 158 -11.87 3.72 8.82
CA ALA A 158 -11.27 3.71 10.17
C ALA A 158 -10.68 2.34 10.57
N HIS A 159 -11.12 1.27 9.90
CA HIS A 159 -10.73 -0.12 10.13
C HIS A 159 -10.98 -0.92 8.85
N GLN A 160 -10.46 -2.15 8.78
CA GLN A 160 -10.81 -3.13 7.76
C GLN A 160 -12.28 -3.56 7.91
N ALA A 161 -13.01 -3.72 6.81
CA ALA A 161 -14.40 -4.15 6.84
C ALA A 161 -14.83 -4.78 5.51
N ASP A 162 -15.78 -5.71 5.58
CA ASP A 162 -16.44 -6.27 4.40
C ASP A 162 -17.34 -5.22 3.75
N THR A 163 -17.14 -4.98 2.44
CA THR A 163 -17.82 -3.90 1.71
C THR A 163 -19.32 -4.13 1.51
N PHE A 164 -19.80 -5.37 1.58
CA PHE A 164 -21.23 -5.67 1.49
C PHE A 164 -21.94 -5.50 2.84
N HIS A 165 -21.32 -5.94 3.93
CA HIS A 165 -21.92 -5.95 5.26
C HIS A 165 -21.69 -4.63 6.03
N ASN A 166 -20.59 -3.93 5.75
CA ASN A 166 -20.21 -2.69 6.42
C ASN A 166 -19.46 -1.78 5.45
N ASP A 167 -20.21 -1.06 4.62
CA ASP A 167 -19.67 -0.04 3.74
C ASP A 167 -19.12 1.14 4.55
N LEU A 168 -17.81 1.40 4.43
CA LEU A 168 -17.11 2.49 5.12
C LEU A 168 -17.24 3.82 4.38
N HIS A 169 -17.76 3.82 3.15
CA HIS A 169 -17.90 4.97 2.28
C HIS A 169 -19.32 5.11 1.71
N PRO A 170 -20.40 5.01 2.52
CA PRO A 170 -21.78 4.86 2.04
C PRO A 170 -22.34 6.08 1.29
N THR A 171 -21.66 7.22 1.37
CA THR A 171 -22.04 8.46 0.69
C THR A 171 -21.08 8.82 -0.45
N LEU A 172 -20.03 8.03 -0.66
CA LEU A 172 -19.04 8.28 -1.69
C LEU A 172 -19.66 8.06 -3.08
N LYS A 173 -19.55 9.09 -3.91
CA LYS A 173 -19.84 9.01 -5.35
C LYS A 173 -18.53 9.17 -6.08
N ALA A 174 -17.80 8.08 -6.31
CA ALA A 174 -16.51 8.15 -6.98
C ALA A 174 -16.65 8.52 -8.46
N ASP A 175 -15.65 9.21 -8.99
CA ASP A 175 -15.58 9.55 -10.41
C ASP A 175 -14.98 8.37 -11.22
N PHE A 176 -14.10 7.58 -10.57
CA PHE A 176 -13.55 6.34 -11.11
C PHE A 176 -13.67 5.24 -10.06
N VAL A 177 -14.19 4.09 -10.48
CA VAL A 177 -14.20 2.86 -9.67
C VAL A 177 -13.42 1.79 -10.41
N MET A 178 -12.46 1.17 -9.73
CA MET A 178 -11.69 0.04 -10.25
C MET A 178 -11.49 -0.98 -9.14
N ALA A 179 -11.60 -2.27 -9.46
CA ALA A 179 -11.49 -3.34 -8.48
C ALA A 179 -11.04 -4.64 -9.17
N ASN A 180 -10.40 -5.51 -8.41
CA ASN A 180 -10.19 -6.92 -8.74
C ASN A 180 -10.69 -7.78 -7.57
N PRO A 181 -12.01 -7.95 -7.42
CA PRO A 181 -12.58 -8.68 -6.29
C PRO A 181 -12.25 -10.18 -6.33
N PRO A 182 -12.37 -10.90 -5.19
CA PRO A 182 -12.27 -12.36 -5.12
C PRO A 182 -13.25 -13.12 -6.02
#